data_AF-A0A7S1DXX4-F1
#
_entry.id   AF-A0A7S1DXX4-F1
#
_cell.length_a   1.000
_cell.length_b   1.000
_cell.length_c   1.000
_cell.angle_alpha   90.00
_cell.angle_beta   90.00
_cell.angle_gamma   90.00
#
_symmetry.space_group_name_H-M   'P 1'
#
loop_
_entity.id
_entity.type
_entity.pdbx_description
1 polymer ?
#
loop_
_entity_poly.entity_id
_entity_poly.type
_entity_poly.pdbx_seq_one_letter_code
_entity_poly.pdbx_strand_id
1 'polypeptide(L)'
;LGKGQVPMKDLKLGHLVSIEGETYEKVYSFGHYSPYVQAEYLQLSTASRKLEISKDHMVFVEGGRSLPASSIKLGDKIETSSGEYNAVESIEKVVRQGAYAPFTTSGTIVVNGVKASSFVSFQGSETLLIGGVDSRLTYQFLAHSFEMPHRVWCSYFSSCSVEYYTEGGVSTWVSLPYHVAKWVFNQHPVVTTILTLPLLLLLFPVGYPVFFFVMLAAFAVYCRKISYRCKTP
;
A
#
# COMPACT_ATOMS: atom_id res chain seq x y z
N LEU A 1 24.05 6.81 -10.02
CA LEU A 1 24.35 5.37 -10.20
C LEU A 1 25.72 5.08 -9.58
N GLY A 2 25.99 3.86 -9.11
CA GLY A 2 27.32 3.45 -8.62
C GLY A 2 27.58 3.50 -7.10
N LYS A 3 26.55 3.72 -6.27
CA LYS A 3 26.69 3.67 -4.79
C LYS A 3 26.58 2.25 -4.20
N GLY A 4 26.14 1.27 -4.97
CA GLY A 4 25.90 -0.09 -4.47
C GLY A 4 24.79 -0.12 -3.41
N GLN A 5 24.92 -1.01 -2.43
CA GLN A 5 24.00 -1.08 -1.29
C GLN A 5 24.17 0.15 -0.39
N VAL A 6 23.05 0.80 -0.06
CA VAL A 6 23.01 1.98 0.83
C VAL A 6 22.06 1.64 1.98
N PRO A 7 22.46 1.85 3.24
CA PRO A 7 21.55 1.64 4.37
C PRO A 7 20.44 2.70 4.33
N MET A 8 19.24 2.33 4.78
CA MET A 8 18.05 3.19 4.67
C MET A 8 18.23 4.56 5.34
N LYS A 9 18.99 4.64 6.44
CA LYS A 9 19.33 5.88 7.15
C LYS A 9 20.15 6.89 6.33
N ASP A 10 20.87 6.43 5.31
CA ASP A 10 21.73 7.26 4.45
C ASP A 10 21.06 7.56 3.09
N LEU A 11 19.83 7.07 2.89
CA LEU A 11 19.02 7.36 1.72
C LEU A 11 18.55 8.82 1.74
N LYS A 12 18.56 9.47 0.59
CA LYS A 12 18.23 10.90 0.44
C LYS A 12 17.28 11.11 -0.74
N LEU A 13 16.53 12.21 -0.70
CA LEU A 13 15.75 12.69 -1.83
C LEU A 13 16.65 12.82 -3.06
N GLY A 14 16.17 12.37 -4.21
CA GLY A 14 16.91 12.36 -5.46
C GLY A 14 17.82 11.16 -5.69
N HIS A 15 18.07 10.31 -4.68
CA HIS A 15 18.76 9.05 -4.93
C HIS A 15 17.93 8.14 -5.85
N LEU A 16 18.60 7.44 -6.76
CA LEU A 16 18.03 6.36 -7.55
C LEU A 16 18.13 5.06 -6.75
N VAL A 17 17.00 4.38 -6.53
CA VAL A 17 16.90 3.10 -5.81
C VAL A 17 16.39 2.02 -6.76
N SER A 18 16.84 0.78 -6.58
CA SER A 18 16.33 -0.35 -7.36
C SER A 18 14.87 -0.59 -7.00
N ILE A 19 14.03 -0.77 -8.01
CA ILE A 19 12.62 -1.16 -7.84
C ILE A 19 12.37 -2.61 -8.28
N GLU A 20 13.18 -3.11 -9.21
CA GLU A 20 13.18 -4.48 -9.72
C GLU A 20 14.40 -4.67 -10.64
N GLY A 21 15.20 -5.71 -10.41
CA GLY A 21 16.40 -6.02 -11.19
C GLY A 21 17.32 -4.79 -11.34
N GLU A 22 17.62 -4.44 -12.59
CA GLU A 22 18.43 -3.27 -12.96
C GLU A 22 17.57 -2.01 -13.24
N THR A 23 16.31 -2.02 -12.83
CA THR A 23 15.41 -0.86 -12.96
C THR A 23 15.49 0.00 -11.71
N TYR A 24 15.68 1.30 -11.90
CA TYR A 24 15.84 2.26 -10.80
C TYR A 24 14.87 3.43 -10.93
N GLU A 25 14.39 3.91 -9.78
CA GLU A 25 13.54 5.10 -9.69
C GLU A 25 14.09 6.10 -8.68
N LYS A 26 13.78 7.38 -8.89
CA LYS A 26 14.15 8.46 -7.99
C LYS A 26 13.28 8.40 -6.73
N VAL A 27 13.89 8.52 -5.56
CA VAL A 27 13.19 8.83 -4.31
C VAL A 27 12.75 10.29 -4.37
N TYR A 28 11.44 10.52 -4.50
CA TYR A 28 10.88 11.88 -4.63
C TYR A 28 10.37 12.46 -3.32
N SER A 29 10.12 11.61 -2.32
CA SER A 29 9.61 11.95 -1.00
C SER A 29 9.94 10.82 -0.01
N PHE A 30 9.80 11.08 1.29
CA PHE A 30 9.66 10.09 2.34
C PHE A 30 8.30 10.28 3.02
N GLY A 31 7.40 9.30 2.94
CA GLY A 31 6.13 9.35 3.67
C GLY A 31 6.31 9.40 5.20
N HIS A 32 7.42 8.85 5.70
CA HIS A 32 7.86 8.92 7.09
C HIS A 32 9.39 9.02 7.14
N TYR A 33 9.90 9.95 7.94
CA TYR A 33 11.32 10.11 8.26
C TYR A 33 11.51 10.47 9.75
N SER A 34 11.86 9.47 10.57
CA SER A 34 12.09 9.60 12.01
C SER A 34 13.39 8.91 12.40
N PRO A 35 14.57 9.54 12.27
CA PRO A 35 15.86 8.85 12.35
C PRO A 35 16.24 8.36 13.76
N TYR A 36 15.64 8.92 14.81
CA TYR A 36 16.00 8.62 16.20
C TYR A 36 14.95 7.81 16.97
N VAL A 37 13.81 7.49 16.36
CA VAL A 37 12.75 6.72 17.02
C VAL A 37 13.19 5.27 17.21
N GLN A 38 12.89 4.69 18.38
CA GLN A 38 12.96 3.23 18.55
C GLN A 38 11.64 2.63 18.09
N ALA A 39 11.65 1.84 17.02
CA ALA A 39 10.45 1.24 16.45
C ALA A 39 10.53 -0.29 16.43
N GLU A 40 9.37 -0.94 16.59
CA GLU A 40 9.20 -2.38 16.43
C GLU A 40 9.00 -2.72 14.94
N TYR A 41 9.72 -3.75 14.48
CA TYR A 41 9.68 -4.29 13.13
C TYR A 41 9.42 -5.80 13.18
N LEU A 42 8.89 -6.32 12.09
CA LEU A 42 8.89 -7.74 11.78
C LEU A 42 10.10 -8.04 10.90
N GLN A 43 10.93 -9.00 11.30
CA GLN A 43 11.98 -9.56 10.47
C GLN A 43 11.42 -10.79 9.75
N LEU A 44 11.19 -10.68 8.45
CA LEU A 44 10.82 -11.78 7.57
C LEU A 44 12.10 -12.42 7.02
N SER A 45 12.34 -13.68 7.34
CA SER A 45 13.50 -14.42 6.84
C SER A 45 13.07 -15.45 5.81
N THR A 46 13.81 -15.53 4.70
CA THR A 46 13.79 -16.64 3.75
C THR A 46 15.13 -17.37 3.80
N ALA A 47 15.27 -18.45 3.03
CA ALA A 47 16.54 -19.16 2.91
C ALA A 47 17.75 -18.27 2.58
N SER A 48 17.54 -17.13 1.90
CA SER A 48 18.64 -16.28 1.40
C SER A 48 18.52 -14.79 1.70
N ARG A 49 17.41 -14.33 2.29
CA ARG A 49 17.09 -12.91 2.49
C ARG A 49 16.49 -12.64 3.86
N LYS A 50 16.68 -11.42 4.35
CA LYS A 50 16.04 -10.89 5.56
C LYS A 50 15.54 -9.48 5.31
N LEU A 51 14.25 -9.27 5.54
CA LEU A 51 13.60 -7.97 5.44
C LEU A 51 13.05 -7.57 6.81
N GLU A 52 13.50 -6.43 7.33
CA GLU A 52 12.95 -5.81 8.53
C GLU A 52 11.98 -4.71 8.13
N ILE A 53 10.71 -4.87 8.47
CA ILE A 53 9.63 -4.01 7.98
C ILE A 53 8.56 -3.81 9.06
N SER A 54 8.01 -2.60 9.17
CA SER A 54 6.97 -2.34 10.18
C SER A 54 5.72 -3.16 9.86
N LYS A 55 4.95 -3.54 10.88
CA LYS A 55 3.75 -4.38 10.73
C LYS A 55 2.75 -3.91 9.65
N ASP A 56 2.63 -2.61 9.43
CA ASP A 56 1.65 -2.02 8.52
C ASP A 56 2.19 -1.82 7.08
N HIS A 57 3.52 -1.86 6.89
CA HIS A 57 4.13 -1.73 5.55
C HIS A 57 3.93 -2.99 4.72
N MET A 58 3.78 -2.83 3.41
CA MET A 58 3.42 -3.94 2.53
C MET A 58 4.63 -4.55 1.79
N VAL A 59 4.60 -5.86 1.59
CA VAL A 59 5.58 -6.64 0.82
C VAL A 59 4.87 -7.29 -0.37
N PHE A 60 5.54 -7.35 -1.52
CA PHE A 60 4.99 -8.04 -2.69
C PHE A 60 5.12 -9.56 -2.54
N VAL A 61 4.06 -10.28 -2.90
CA VAL A 61 3.97 -11.74 -2.79
C VAL A 61 3.45 -12.34 -4.09
N GLU A 62 3.47 -13.67 -4.20
CA GLU A 62 3.00 -14.39 -5.38
C GLU A 62 1.59 -13.97 -5.83
N GLY A 63 1.40 -13.94 -7.16
CA GLY A 63 0.13 -13.52 -7.78
C GLY A 63 -0.01 -12.00 -7.94
N GLY A 64 1.07 -11.23 -7.83
CA GLY A 64 1.06 -9.77 -8.02
C GLY A 64 0.36 -9.02 -6.89
N ARG A 65 0.31 -9.62 -5.70
CA ARG A 65 -0.38 -9.08 -4.51
C ARG A 65 0.62 -8.35 -3.61
N SER A 66 0.10 -7.49 -2.75
CA SER A 66 0.89 -6.79 -1.73
C SER A 66 0.21 -6.93 -0.37
N LEU A 67 0.86 -7.62 0.57
CA LEU A 67 0.30 -7.86 1.90
C LEU A 67 1.01 -6.99 2.93
N PRO A 68 0.29 -6.38 3.91
CA PRO A 68 0.96 -5.79 5.06
C PRO A 68 1.74 -6.87 5.82
N ALA A 69 2.90 -6.52 6.36
CA ALA A 69 3.80 -7.46 7.01
C ALA A 69 3.13 -8.21 8.18
N SER A 70 2.16 -7.59 8.86
CA SER A 70 1.35 -8.23 9.91
C SER A 70 0.52 -9.43 9.44
N SER A 71 0.24 -9.51 8.14
CA SER A 71 -0.62 -10.53 7.54
C SER A 71 0.18 -11.62 6.82
N ILE A 72 1.51 -11.47 6.73
CA ILE A 72 2.43 -12.49 6.22
C ILE A 72 2.48 -13.67 7.20
N LYS A 73 2.48 -14.88 6.67
CA LYS A 73 2.57 -16.15 7.39
C LYS A 73 3.77 -16.96 6.91
N LEU A 74 4.17 -17.95 7.72
CA LEU A 74 5.16 -18.94 7.30
C LEU A 74 4.67 -19.66 6.04
N GLY A 75 5.57 -19.82 5.07
CA GLY A 75 5.27 -20.42 3.77
C GLY A 75 4.72 -19.46 2.71
N ASP A 76 4.27 -18.25 3.09
CA ASP A 76 3.95 -17.21 2.09
C ASP A 76 5.20 -16.90 1.28
N LYS A 77 5.08 -16.74 -0.04
CA LYS A 77 6.21 -16.47 -0.91
C LYS A 77 6.31 -14.99 -1.26
N ILE A 78 7.37 -14.35 -0.78
CA ILE A 78 7.68 -12.95 -1.04
C ILE A 78 8.51 -12.81 -2.31
N GLU A 79 8.25 -11.75 -3.07
CA GLU A 79 8.96 -11.45 -4.32
C GLU A 79 10.34 -10.84 -4.04
N THR A 80 11.34 -11.36 -4.73
CA THR A 80 12.73 -10.90 -4.64
C THR A 80 13.04 -9.88 -5.73
N SER A 81 14.20 -9.25 -5.66
CA SER A 81 14.65 -8.29 -6.67
C SER A 81 14.81 -8.86 -8.08
N SER A 82 14.95 -10.19 -8.23
CA SER A 82 15.02 -10.86 -9.54
C SER A 82 13.64 -11.26 -10.10
N GLY A 83 12.56 -10.95 -9.37
CA GLY A 83 11.20 -11.41 -9.71
C GLY A 83 10.92 -12.86 -9.29
N GLU A 84 11.88 -13.54 -8.66
CA GLU A 84 11.68 -14.87 -8.06
C GLU A 84 10.93 -14.77 -6.75
N TYR A 85 10.26 -15.85 -6.36
CA TYR A 85 9.51 -15.94 -5.11
C TYR A 85 10.23 -16.85 -4.11
N ASN A 86 10.38 -16.39 -2.87
CA ASN A 86 11.02 -17.17 -1.79
C ASN A 86 10.06 -17.29 -0.61
N ALA A 87 9.90 -18.51 -0.08
CA ALA A 87 9.05 -18.77 1.06
C ALA A 87 9.62 -18.13 2.34
N VAL A 88 8.73 -17.55 3.15
CA VAL A 88 9.06 -17.07 4.49
C VAL A 88 9.21 -18.25 5.43
N GLU A 89 10.39 -18.38 6.04
CA GLU A 89 10.79 -19.48 6.93
C GLU A 89 10.72 -19.08 8.41
N SER A 90 10.90 -17.79 8.73
CA SER A 90 10.70 -17.27 10.08
C SER A 90 10.17 -15.83 10.08
N ILE A 91 9.46 -15.49 11.16
CA ILE A 91 8.95 -14.15 11.43
C ILE A 91 9.30 -13.81 12.88
N GLU A 92 10.15 -12.81 13.08
CA GLU A 92 10.60 -12.39 14.41
C GLU A 92 10.26 -10.93 14.66
N LYS A 93 10.04 -10.55 15.92
CA LYS A 93 9.93 -9.15 16.31
C LYS A 93 11.31 -8.60 16.68
N VAL A 94 11.68 -7.48 16.10
CA VAL A 94 12.94 -6.80 16.38
C VAL A 94 12.71 -5.31 16.63
N VAL A 95 13.55 -4.70 17.46
CA VAL A 95 13.55 -3.25 17.67
C VAL A 95 14.74 -2.64 16.95
N ARG A 96 14.50 -1.56 16.21
CA ARG A 96 15.55 -0.81 15.49
C ARG A 96 15.37 0.68 15.71
N GLN A 97 16.48 1.40 15.58
CA GLN A 97 16.47 2.85 15.55
C GLN A 97 16.20 3.33 14.13
N GLY A 98 15.27 4.28 13.99
CA GLY A 98 14.98 4.97 12.76
C GLY A 98 13.82 4.36 11.97
N ALA A 99 12.88 5.19 11.52
CA ALA A 99 11.81 4.80 10.61
C ALA A 99 11.85 5.64 9.33
N TYR A 100 11.82 4.97 8.17
CA TYR A 100 11.99 5.59 6.86
C TYR A 100 11.03 4.93 5.86
N ALA A 101 10.29 5.73 5.10
CA ALA A 101 9.37 5.25 4.07
C ALA A 101 9.59 6.03 2.75
N PRO A 102 10.63 5.72 1.97
CA PRO A 102 10.91 6.41 0.72
C PRO A 102 9.85 6.11 -0.34
N PHE A 103 9.40 7.17 -1.02
CA PHE A 103 8.44 7.08 -2.11
C PHE A 103 9.15 7.16 -3.46
N THR A 104 8.80 6.21 -4.32
CA THR A 104 9.24 6.08 -5.72
C THR A 104 8.04 6.19 -6.65
N THR A 105 8.27 6.47 -7.94
CA THR A 105 7.19 6.70 -8.92
C THR A 105 6.23 5.51 -9.04
N SER A 106 6.76 4.29 -9.02
CA SER A 106 6.00 3.03 -9.02
C SER A 106 5.38 2.69 -7.66
N GLY A 107 5.83 3.33 -6.58
CA GLY A 107 5.47 2.96 -5.21
C GLY A 107 6.08 1.62 -4.78
N THR A 108 7.22 1.27 -5.36
CA THR A 108 7.97 0.03 -5.11
C THR A 108 9.43 0.34 -4.79
N ILE A 109 10.07 -0.49 -3.96
CA ILE A 109 11.49 -0.41 -3.64
C ILE A 109 12.04 -1.80 -3.32
N VAL A 110 13.27 -2.07 -3.72
CA VAL A 110 14.02 -3.26 -3.29
C VAL A 110 14.80 -2.93 -2.02
N VAL A 111 14.55 -3.69 -0.96
CA VAL A 111 15.28 -3.61 0.33
C VAL A 111 15.82 -4.98 0.67
N ASN A 112 17.14 -5.08 0.89
CA ASN A 112 17.82 -6.35 1.15
C ASN A 112 17.48 -7.46 0.14
N GLY A 113 17.30 -7.11 -1.15
CA GLY A 113 16.94 -8.06 -2.20
C GLY A 113 15.48 -8.54 -2.21
N VAL A 114 14.61 -7.94 -1.40
CA VAL A 114 13.17 -8.20 -1.37
C VAL A 114 12.42 -7.00 -1.95
N LYS A 115 11.43 -7.24 -2.80
CA LYS A 115 10.58 -6.21 -3.39
C LYS A 115 9.47 -5.83 -2.40
N ALA A 116 9.48 -4.57 -1.98
CA ALA A 116 8.54 -4.03 -1.00
C ALA A 116 7.77 -2.83 -1.57
N SER A 117 6.60 -2.57 -1.00
CA SER A 117 5.84 -1.36 -1.29
C SER A 117 6.45 -0.17 -0.57
N SER A 118 6.38 1.01 -1.19
CA SER A 118 6.61 2.30 -0.54
C SER A 118 5.52 2.67 0.47
N PHE A 119 4.40 1.94 0.51
CA PHE A 119 3.19 2.31 1.23
C PHE A 119 2.84 1.34 2.36
N VAL A 120 1.89 1.79 3.18
CA VAL A 120 1.31 1.01 4.29
C VAL A 120 -0.14 0.64 3.99
N SER A 121 -0.60 -0.44 4.60
CA SER A 121 -2.01 -0.70 4.81
C SER A 121 -2.47 -0.07 6.11
N PHE A 122 -3.69 0.46 6.13
CA PHE A 122 -4.32 0.94 7.37
C PHE A 122 -5.06 -0.17 8.13
N GLN A 123 -5.11 -1.38 7.56
CA GLN A 123 -5.78 -2.55 8.12
C GLN A 123 -4.85 -3.76 8.01
N GLY A 124 -5.15 -4.84 8.74
CA GLY A 124 -4.43 -6.12 8.60
C GLY A 124 -4.79 -6.88 7.30
N SER A 125 -5.00 -6.18 6.19
CA SER A 125 -5.51 -6.69 4.92
C SER A 125 -4.79 -6.03 3.73
N GLU A 126 -4.67 -6.74 2.61
CA GLU A 126 -4.20 -6.18 1.33
C GLU A 126 -5.21 -5.21 0.70
N THR A 127 -6.50 -5.42 0.96
CA THR A 127 -7.59 -4.60 0.45
C THR A 127 -8.30 -3.83 1.55
N LEU A 128 -8.92 -2.72 1.17
CA LEU A 128 -9.79 -1.93 2.01
C LEU A 128 -11.06 -2.73 2.36
N LEU A 129 -11.24 -3.00 3.65
CA LEU A 129 -12.43 -3.62 4.23
C LEU A 129 -13.38 -2.54 4.75
N ILE A 130 -14.64 -2.59 4.33
CA ILE A 130 -15.68 -1.63 4.71
C ILE A 130 -16.82 -2.39 5.38
N GLY A 131 -17.06 -2.11 6.66
CA GLY A 131 -18.04 -2.88 7.45
C GLY A 131 -17.72 -4.39 7.50
N GLY A 132 -16.45 -4.78 7.32
CA GLY A 132 -16.02 -6.18 7.22
C GLY A 132 -16.12 -6.80 5.81
N VAL A 133 -16.58 -6.05 4.80
CA VAL A 133 -16.69 -6.52 3.42
C VAL A 133 -15.48 -6.04 2.60
N ASP A 134 -14.88 -6.96 1.83
CA ASP A 134 -13.77 -6.66 0.92
C ASP A 134 -14.25 -5.80 -0.27
N SER A 135 -13.72 -4.59 -0.38
CA SER A 135 -14.02 -3.67 -1.49
C SER A 135 -13.27 -3.99 -2.79
N ARG A 136 -12.32 -4.93 -2.76
CA ARG A 136 -11.35 -5.24 -3.84
C ARG A 136 -10.37 -4.12 -4.18
N LEU A 137 -10.45 -2.97 -3.52
CA LEU A 137 -9.48 -1.89 -3.67
C LEU A 137 -8.25 -2.19 -2.82
N THR A 138 -7.11 -2.47 -3.46
CA THR A 138 -5.87 -2.74 -2.74
C THR A 138 -5.32 -1.47 -2.10
N TYR A 139 -4.67 -1.60 -0.95
CA TYR A 139 -3.98 -0.46 -0.32
C TYR A 139 -2.84 0.08 -1.19
N GLN A 140 -2.19 -0.77 -1.99
CA GLN A 140 -1.24 -0.34 -3.01
C GLN A 140 -1.89 0.63 -4.01
N PHE A 141 -3.04 0.25 -4.58
CA PHE A 141 -3.75 1.10 -5.55
C PHE A 141 -4.25 2.40 -4.91
N LEU A 142 -4.84 2.31 -3.71
CA LEU A 142 -5.34 3.47 -2.99
C LEU A 142 -4.22 4.46 -2.69
N ALA A 143 -3.13 4.01 -2.04
CA ALA A 143 -2.01 4.87 -1.69
C ALA A 143 -1.37 5.50 -2.93
N HIS A 144 -1.16 4.71 -3.99
CA HIS A 144 -0.59 5.23 -5.24
C HIS A 144 -1.47 6.29 -5.91
N SER A 145 -2.80 6.10 -5.84
CA SER A 145 -3.81 7.03 -6.37
C SER A 145 -3.85 8.33 -5.57
N PHE A 146 -3.85 8.24 -4.23
CA PHE A 146 -3.86 9.41 -3.36
C PHE A 146 -2.54 10.20 -3.40
N GLU A 147 -1.41 9.53 -3.63
CA GLU A 147 -0.11 10.18 -3.82
C GLU A 147 0.11 10.72 -5.25
N MET A 148 -0.81 10.51 -6.17
CA MET A 148 -0.67 10.97 -7.56
C MET A 148 -0.43 12.48 -7.70
N PRO A 149 -1.18 13.38 -7.01
CA PRO A 149 -0.93 14.82 -7.10
C PRO A 149 0.49 15.19 -6.66
N HIS A 150 0.97 14.61 -5.56
CA HIS A 150 2.31 14.84 -5.02
C HIS A 150 3.39 14.33 -5.99
N ARG A 151 3.22 13.11 -6.52
CA ARG A 151 4.11 12.52 -7.52
C ARG A 151 4.18 13.35 -8.80
N VAL A 152 3.05 13.85 -9.30
CA VAL A 152 3.02 14.74 -10.47
C VAL A 152 3.72 16.06 -10.18
N TRP A 153 3.48 16.66 -9.01
CA TRP A 153 4.18 17.88 -8.58
C TRP A 153 5.70 17.69 -8.60
N CYS A 154 6.21 16.63 -7.97
CA CYS A 154 7.63 16.33 -7.88
C CYS A 154 8.29 15.81 -9.16
N SER A 155 7.49 15.43 -10.17
CA SER A 155 7.99 14.96 -11.46
C SER A 155 8.06 16.09 -12.49
N TYR A 156 7.09 17.00 -12.48
CA TYR A 156 6.90 17.98 -13.56
C TYR A 156 7.03 19.43 -13.13
N PHE A 157 6.79 19.76 -11.86
CA PHE A 157 6.69 21.15 -11.40
C PHE A 157 7.77 21.55 -10.40
N SER A 158 8.34 20.60 -9.66
CA SER A 158 9.41 20.84 -8.68
C SER A 158 10.36 19.65 -8.64
N SER A 159 11.62 19.88 -8.26
CA SER A 159 12.60 18.81 -8.04
C SER A 159 12.39 18.04 -6.74
N CYS A 160 11.55 18.57 -5.83
CA CYS A 160 11.29 18.07 -4.47
C CYS A 160 12.58 17.68 -3.74
N SER A 161 13.56 18.59 -3.73
CA SER A 161 14.86 18.38 -3.09
C SER A 161 14.86 18.58 -1.57
N VAL A 162 13.78 19.14 -1.02
CA VAL A 162 13.59 19.39 0.42
C VAL A 162 12.18 18.94 0.79
N GLU A 163 12.05 18.31 1.95
CA GLU A 163 10.78 17.89 2.50
C GLU A 163 10.75 18.18 4.00
N TYR A 164 9.55 18.43 4.51
CA TYR A 164 9.29 18.73 5.91
C TYR A 164 8.43 17.63 6.52
N TYR A 165 8.61 17.43 7.82
CA TYR A 165 7.99 16.35 8.57
C TYR A 165 7.31 16.89 9.83
N THR A 166 6.24 16.24 10.27
CA THR A 166 5.63 16.49 11.58
C THR A 166 6.57 16.05 12.71
N GLU A 167 6.24 16.36 13.96
CA GLU A 167 7.00 15.85 15.13
C GLU A 167 7.09 14.31 15.15
N GLY A 168 6.06 13.63 14.64
CA GLY A 168 6.04 12.18 14.49
C GLY A 168 6.73 11.67 13.22
N GLY A 169 7.40 12.54 12.46
CA GLY A 169 8.17 12.22 11.25
C GLY A 169 7.34 11.96 9.99
N VAL A 170 6.03 12.18 10.00
CA VAL A 170 5.19 12.01 8.80
C VAL A 170 5.39 13.19 7.85
N SER A 171 5.53 12.95 6.54
CA SER A 171 5.67 14.03 5.56
C SER A 171 4.48 14.99 5.61
N THR A 172 4.75 16.29 5.52
CA THR A 172 3.68 17.30 5.50
C THR A 172 2.74 17.15 4.31
N TRP A 173 3.20 16.56 3.18
CA TRP A 173 2.36 16.25 2.02
C TRP A 173 1.29 15.20 2.32
N VAL A 174 1.64 14.22 3.15
CA VAL A 174 0.77 13.06 3.43
C VAL A 174 0.09 13.15 4.80
N SER A 175 0.48 14.12 5.63
CA SER A 175 0.04 14.22 7.03
C SER A 175 -1.48 14.35 7.15
N LEU A 176 -2.13 15.26 6.43
CA LEU A 176 -3.59 15.42 6.47
C LEU A 176 -4.33 14.16 6.00
N PRO A 177 -4.10 13.61 4.79
CA PRO A 177 -4.82 12.42 4.36
C PRO A 177 -4.55 11.21 5.27
N TYR A 178 -3.32 11.06 5.80
CA TYR A 178 -2.99 10.03 6.77
C TYR A 178 -3.84 10.12 8.05
N HIS A 179 -3.94 11.31 8.66
CA HIS A 179 -4.72 11.50 9.89
C HIS A 179 -6.22 11.34 9.66
N VAL A 180 -6.73 11.83 8.53
CA VAL A 180 -8.14 11.62 8.13
C VAL A 180 -8.44 10.14 7.96
N ALA A 181 -7.61 9.40 7.22
CA ALA A 181 -7.78 7.96 7.02
C ALA A 181 -7.74 7.21 8.35
N LYS A 182 -6.75 7.51 9.22
CA LYS A 182 -6.68 6.95 10.57
C LYS A 182 -7.94 7.22 11.39
N TRP A 183 -8.42 8.47 11.37
CA TRP A 183 -9.62 8.85 12.10
C TRP A 183 -10.86 8.10 11.59
N VAL A 184 -11.04 7.99 10.26
CA VAL A 184 -12.14 7.26 9.62
C VAL A 184 -12.13 5.78 10.00
N PHE A 185 -10.96 5.14 9.99
CA PHE A 185 -10.84 3.70 10.32
C PHE A 185 -10.93 3.40 11.81
N ASN A 186 -10.83 4.41 12.67
CA ASN A 186 -11.08 4.29 14.11
C ASN A 186 -12.56 4.50 14.49
N GLN A 187 -13.45 4.79 13.54
CA GLN A 187 -14.88 4.94 13.82
C GLN A 187 -15.61 3.59 13.93
N HIS A 188 -16.84 3.62 14.43
CA HIS A 188 -17.73 2.46 14.40
C HIS A 188 -17.96 1.99 12.94
N PRO A 189 -18.04 0.67 12.65
CA PRO A 189 -18.12 0.16 11.27
C PRO A 189 -19.20 0.81 10.40
N VAL A 190 -20.38 1.11 10.96
CA VAL A 190 -21.47 1.81 10.25
C VAL A 190 -21.05 3.22 9.82
N VAL A 191 -20.36 3.95 10.70
CA VAL A 191 -19.87 5.31 10.43
C VAL A 191 -18.74 5.25 9.40
N THR A 192 -17.80 4.32 9.53
CA THR A 192 -16.74 4.09 8.54
C THR A 192 -17.34 3.81 7.15
N THR A 193 -18.39 3.00 7.05
CA THR A 193 -19.09 2.75 5.79
C THR A 193 -19.67 4.03 5.22
N ILE A 194 -20.42 4.81 5.99
CA ILE A 194 -21.01 6.08 5.53
C ILE A 194 -19.93 7.04 4.99
N LEU A 195 -18.81 7.15 5.70
CA LEU A 195 -17.71 8.06 5.34
C LEU A 195 -16.90 7.60 4.12
N THR A 196 -16.83 6.29 3.86
CA THR A 196 -16.05 5.72 2.75
C THR A 196 -16.87 5.54 1.46
N LEU A 197 -18.22 5.56 1.54
CA LEU A 197 -19.10 5.46 0.37
C LEU A 197 -18.80 6.47 -0.75
N PRO A 198 -18.58 7.78 -0.48
CA PRO A 198 -18.25 8.73 -1.53
C PRO A 198 -16.96 8.39 -2.28
N LEU A 199 -15.95 7.89 -1.54
CA LEU A 199 -14.69 7.44 -2.13
C LEU A 199 -14.91 6.24 -3.03
N LEU A 200 -15.71 5.26 -2.59
CA LEU A 200 -16.06 4.11 -3.43
C LEU A 200 -16.75 4.54 -4.71
N LEU A 201 -17.75 5.42 -4.64
CA LEU A 201 -18.47 5.90 -5.82
C LEU A 201 -17.56 6.63 -6.81
N LEU A 202 -16.56 7.36 -6.29
CA LEU A 202 -15.59 8.08 -7.11
C LEU A 202 -14.56 7.13 -7.78
N LEU A 203 -14.16 6.06 -7.09
CA LEU A 203 -13.20 5.08 -7.62
C LEU A 203 -13.86 3.94 -8.42
N PHE A 204 -15.15 3.71 -8.25
CA PHE A 204 -15.94 2.70 -8.96
C PHE A 204 -15.86 2.78 -10.50
N PRO A 205 -15.92 3.95 -11.16
CA PRO A 205 -15.78 4.04 -12.62
C PRO A 205 -14.36 3.73 -13.12
N VAL A 206 -13.35 3.64 -12.23
CA VAL A 206 -11.94 3.38 -12.59
C VAL A 206 -11.61 1.87 -12.54
N GLY A 207 -12.50 1.04 -11.98
CA GLY A 207 -12.30 -0.42 -11.82
C GLY A 207 -13.42 -1.25 -12.43
N TYR A 208 -13.35 -1.47 -13.75
CA TYR A 208 -14.16 -2.40 -14.56
C TYR A 208 -15.69 -2.18 -14.69
N PRO A 209 -16.24 -2.23 -15.93
CA PRO A 209 -17.69 -2.11 -16.20
C PRO A 209 -18.52 -3.37 -15.85
N VAL A 210 -17.93 -4.39 -15.21
CA VAL A 210 -18.58 -5.71 -15.04
C VAL A 210 -19.66 -5.70 -13.96
N PHE A 211 -19.49 -4.90 -12.90
CA PHE A 211 -20.48 -4.84 -11.82
C PHE A 211 -21.79 -4.18 -12.25
N PHE A 212 -21.74 -3.21 -13.16
CA PHE A 212 -22.95 -2.58 -13.71
C PHE A 212 -23.79 -3.59 -14.52
N PHE A 213 -23.14 -4.46 -15.30
CA PHE A 213 -23.84 -5.53 -16.02
C PHE A 213 -24.39 -6.61 -15.10
N VAL A 214 -23.70 -6.97 -14.01
CA VAL A 214 -24.20 -7.95 -13.03
C VAL A 214 -25.39 -7.38 -12.24
N MET A 215 -25.34 -6.11 -11.84
CA MET A 215 -26.47 -5.45 -11.17
C MET A 215 -27.66 -5.24 -12.11
N LEU A 216 -27.43 -4.89 -13.38
CA LEU A 216 -28.49 -4.83 -14.40
C LEU A 216 -29.07 -6.19 -14.72
N ALA A 217 -28.26 -7.25 -14.81
CA ALA A 217 -28.73 -8.61 -15.03
C ALA A 217 -29.52 -9.14 -13.82
N ALA A 218 -29.04 -8.88 -12.60
CA ALA A 218 -29.76 -9.22 -11.37
C ALA A 218 -31.09 -8.45 -11.25
N PHE A 219 -31.09 -7.17 -11.61
CA PHE A 219 -32.30 -6.35 -11.66
C PHE A 219 -33.28 -6.82 -12.75
N ALA A 220 -32.80 -7.18 -13.94
CA ALA A 220 -33.62 -7.72 -15.02
C ALA A 220 -34.24 -9.09 -14.66
N VAL A 221 -33.50 -9.96 -13.97
CA VAL A 221 -33.99 -11.25 -13.45
C VAL A 221 -35.02 -11.03 -12.33
N TYR A 222 -34.78 -10.05 -11.45
CA TYR A 222 -35.73 -9.67 -10.39
C TYR A 222 -37.02 -9.09 -10.98
N CYS A 223 -36.94 -8.17 -11.94
CA CYS A 223 -38.09 -7.62 -12.66
C CYS A 223 -38.85 -8.69 -13.44
N ARG A 224 -38.17 -9.66 -14.07
CA ARG A 224 -38.83 -10.82 -14.68
C ARG A 224 -39.58 -11.64 -13.65
N LYS A 225 -38.97 -11.98 -12.50
CA LYS A 225 -39.63 -12.73 -11.42
C LYS A 225 -40.87 -12.01 -10.84
N ILE A 226 -40.84 -10.68 -10.76
CA ILE A 226 -42.00 -9.88 -10.35
C ILE A 226 -43.09 -9.90 -11.42
N SER A 227 -42.71 -9.75 -12.70
CA SER A 227 -43.67 -9.78 -13.82
C SER A 227 -44.40 -11.13 -13.92
N TYR A 228 -43.71 -12.25 -13.64
CA TYR A 228 -44.35 -13.57 -13.59
C TYR A 228 -45.28 -13.76 -12.38
N ARG A 229 -45.07 -13.05 -11.27
CA ARG A 229 -45.97 -13.07 -10.10
C ARG A 229 -47.24 -12.23 -10.27
N CYS A 230 -47.29 -11.32 -11.24
CA CYS A 230 -48.48 -10.50 -11.53
C CYS A 230 -49.34 -11.04 -12.69
N LYS A 231 -49.00 -12.21 -13.27
CA LYS A 231 -49.69 -12.80 -14.42
C LYS A 231 -50.40 -14.13 -14.14
N THR A 232 -50.75 -14.41 -12.89
CA THR A 232 -51.67 -15.50 -12.54
C THR A 232 -52.96 -14.90 -11.99
N PRO A 233 -54.06 -14.89 -12.78
CA PRO A 233 -55.40 -14.61 -12.26
C PRO A 233 -55.89 -15.73 -11.32
#